data_AF-A0A1I7T6E8-F1
#
_entry.id   AF-A0A1I7T6E8-F1
#
_cell.length_a   1.000
_cell.length_b   1.000
_cell.length_c   1.000
_cell.angle_alpha   90.00
_cell.angle_beta   90.00
_cell.angle_gamma   90.00
#
_symmetry.space_group_name_H-M   'P 1'
#
loop_
_entity.id
_entity.type
_entity.pdbx_description
1 polymer ?
#
loop_
_entity_poly.entity_id
_entity_poly.type
_entity_poly.pdbx_seq_one_letter_code
_entity_poly.pdbx_strand_id
1 'polypeptide(L)'
;MQVVRYRKPKLVQYTTRIDTDLWMACFLRPDQHPEVYLVNSKHHLDGESLYWMTVEGKDRHEELSISKDYYETILRFAAAVINERNKLKYNLEMREWIQTRTKEKEQRLAREKREEEEEQAQMEQNEQQEQNEQQVDPVPEQN
;
A
#
# COMPACT_ATOMS: atom_id res chain seq x y z
N MET A 1 5.35 25.38 5.98
CA MET A 1 4.66 24.62 4.91
C MET A 1 5.35 23.28 4.76
N GLN A 2 4.69 22.17 5.06
CA GLN A 2 5.23 20.84 4.75
C GLN A 2 5.04 20.58 3.25
N VAL A 3 6.15 20.46 2.53
CA VAL A 3 6.14 20.05 1.12
C VAL A 3 5.77 18.58 1.08
N VAL A 4 4.52 18.26 0.74
CA VAL A 4 4.09 16.89 0.45
C VAL A 4 4.88 16.43 -0.76
N ARG A 5 5.97 15.69 -0.53
CA ARG A 5 6.75 15.06 -1.60
C ARG A 5 5.91 13.92 -2.17
N TYR A 6 5.11 14.21 -3.19
CA TYR A 6 4.43 13.19 -3.97
C TYR A 6 5.48 12.28 -4.60
N ARG A 7 5.72 11.11 -3.99
CA ARG A 7 6.51 10.05 -4.61
C ARG A 7 5.74 9.55 -5.83
N LYS A 8 6.33 9.72 -7.02
CA LYS A 8 5.78 9.23 -8.29
C LYS A 8 5.34 7.76 -8.17
N PRO A 9 4.14 7.40 -8.63
CA PRO A 9 3.76 5.98 -8.73
C PRO A 9 4.69 5.26 -9.71
N LYS A 10 5.26 4.11 -9.33
CA LYS A 10 6.21 3.33 -10.15
C LYS A 10 5.72 3.11 -11.59
N LEU A 11 4.42 3.00 -11.82
CA LEU A 11 3.87 2.66 -13.14
C LEU A 11 3.74 3.85 -14.10
N VAL A 12 3.68 5.08 -13.60
CA VAL A 12 3.78 6.32 -14.41
C VAL A 12 5.15 6.36 -15.12
N GLN A 13 6.17 5.82 -14.47
CA GLN A 13 7.55 5.77 -14.93
C GLN A 13 7.78 4.74 -16.07
N TYR A 14 6.87 3.80 -16.28
CA TYR A 14 6.99 2.73 -17.29
C TYR A 14 5.98 2.85 -18.43
N THR A 15 5.08 3.84 -18.38
CA THR A 15 4.14 4.07 -19.48
C THR A 15 4.91 4.77 -20.59
N THR A 16 5.27 4.01 -21.61
CA THR A 16 6.02 4.54 -22.75
C THR A 16 5.12 5.47 -23.57
N ARG A 17 5.73 6.24 -24.49
CA ARG A 17 4.98 7.03 -25.47
C ARG A 17 3.93 6.19 -26.22
N ILE A 18 4.28 4.96 -26.62
CA ILE A 18 3.37 4.07 -27.37
C ILE A 18 2.17 3.70 -26.49
N ASP A 19 2.41 3.42 -25.21
CA ASP A 19 1.33 3.13 -24.26
C ASP A 19 0.42 4.34 -24.05
N THR A 20 0.99 5.55 -24.03
CA THR A 20 0.22 6.80 -23.95
C THR A 20 -0.64 7.02 -25.19
N ASP A 21 -0.10 6.81 -26.39
CA ASP A 21 -0.85 6.93 -27.65
C ASP A 21 -2.02 5.94 -27.68
N LEU A 22 -1.78 4.66 -27.32
CA LEU A 22 -2.82 3.64 -27.25
C LEU A 22 -3.87 3.98 -26.18
N TRP A 23 -3.45 4.50 -25.03
CA TRP A 23 -4.37 4.89 -23.97
C TRP A 23 -5.26 6.07 -24.39
N MET A 24 -4.70 7.10 -25.03
CA MET A 24 -5.48 8.22 -25.55
C MET A 24 -6.49 7.76 -26.61
N ALA A 25 -6.14 6.76 -27.41
CA ALA A 25 -7.01 6.23 -28.45
C ALA A 25 -8.32 5.61 -27.90
N CYS A 26 -8.35 5.25 -26.61
CA CYS A 26 -9.54 4.75 -25.95
C CYS A 26 -10.63 5.81 -25.74
N PHE A 27 -10.30 7.11 -25.77
CA PHE A 27 -11.27 8.18 -25.49
C PHE A 27 -11.16 9.39 -26.44
N LEU A 28 -10.10 9.49 -27.24
CA LEU A 28 -9.97 10.42 -28.36
C LEU A 28 -9.62 9.63 -29.62
N ARG A 29 -10.52 9.53 -30.59
CA ARG A 29 -10.25 8.67 -31.74
C ARG A 29 -9.17 9.29 -32.66
N PRO A 30 -8.11 8.55 -33.05
CA PRO A 30 -7.04 9.08 -33.88
C PRO A 30 -7.49 9.55 -35.28
N ASP A 31 -8.56 8.97 -35.83
CA ASP A 31 -9.14 9.35 -37.12
C ASP A 31 -9.84 10.72 -37.07
N GLN A 32 -10.38 11.09 -35.91
CA GLN A 32 -11.08 12.35 -35.72
C GLN A 32 -10.20 13.48 -35.22
N HIS A 33 -9.15 13.14 -34.47
CA HIS A 33 -8.27 14.09 -33.78
C HIS A 33 -6.78 13.84 -34.07
N PRO A 34 -6.38 13.69 -35.35
CA PRO A 34 -4.98 13.38 -35.70
C PRO A 34 -3.99 14.43 -35.20
N GLU A 35 -4.42 15.69 -35.06
CA GLU A 35 -3.63 16.79 -34.52
C GLU A 35 -3.13 16.51 -33.09
N VAL A 36 -3.95 15.88 -32.26
CA VAL A 36 -3.59 15.56 -30.87
C VAL A 36 -2.48 14.50 -30.82
N TYR A 37 -2.54 13.51 -31.71
CA TYR A 37 -1.52 12.44 -31.81
C TYR A 37 -0.21 12.92 -32.43
N LEU A 38 -0.30 13.86 -33.39
CA LEU A 38 0.86 14.53 -33.95
C LEU A 38 1.58 15.36 -32.88
N VAL A 39 0.83 16.11 -32.09
CA VAL A 39 1.37 16.84 -30.93
C VAL A 39 1.99 15.87 -29.93
N ASN A 40 1.29 14.80 -29.57
CA ASN A 40 1.83 13.83 -28.61
C ASN A 40 3.17 13.23 -29.10
N SER A 41 3.23 12.93 -30.39
CA SER A 41 4.44 12.43 -31.04
C SER A 41 5.58 13.45 -31.03
N LYS A 42 5.27 14.74 -31.23
CA LYS A 42 6.24 15.85 -31.23
C LYS A 42 6.78 16.17 -29.84
N HIS A 43 5.90 16.17 -28.84
CA HIS A 43 6.24 16.52 -27.46
C HIS A 43 6.67 15.32 -26.62
N HIS A 44 6.60 14.12 -27.19
CA HIS A 44 6.93 12.87 -26.53
C HIS A 44 6.20 12.68 -25.20
N LEU A 45 4.89 12.96 -25.14
CA LEU A 45 4.18 12.83 -23.87
C LEU A 45 4.10 11.34 -23.50
N ASP A 46 4.73 11.02 -22.40
CA ASP A 46 4.71 9.73 -21.74
C ASP A 46 3.85 9.81 -20.47
N GLY A 47 3.75 8.70 -19.74
CA GLY A 47 2.98 8.69 -18.49
C GLY A 47 3.48 9.74 -17.50
N GLU A 48 4.80 9.97 -17.42
CA GLU A 48 5.41 10.95 -16.53
C GLU A 48 5.00 12.37 -16.87
N SER A 49 5.02 12.71 -18.16
CA SER A 49 4.59 14.01 -18.67
C SER A 49 3.12 14.26 -18.28
N LEU A 50 2.23 13.30 -18.55
CA LEU A 50 0.82 13.40 -18.18
C LEU A 50 0.59 13.52 -16.67
N TYR A 51 1.39 12.80 -15.86
CA TYR A 51 1.31 12.91 -14.41
C TYR A 51 1.63 14.32 -13.93
N TRP A 52 2.73 14.91 -14.39
CA TRP A 52 3.10 16.26 -13.99
C TRP A 52 2.15 17.32 -14.53
N MET A 53 1.68 17.17 -15.77
CA MET A 53 0.66 18.05 -16.33
C MET A 53 -0.62 18.05 -15.48
N THR A 54 -1.01 16.88 -14.95
CA THR A 54 -2.19 16.74 -14.10
C THR A 54 -1.96 17.31 -12.68
N VAL A 55 -0.77 17.09 -12.10
CA VAL A 55 -0.49 17.44 -10.69
C VAL A 55 -0.04 18.89 -10.52
N GLU A 56 0.71 19.45 -11.48
CA GLU A 56 1.18 20.85 -11.41
C GLU A 56 0.04 21.87 -11.57
N GLY A 57 -1.06 21.47 -12.23
CA GLY A 57 -2.22 22.35 -12.45
C GLY A 57 -1.94 23.58 -13.32
N LYS A 58 -0.81 23.60 -14.03
CA LYS A 58 -0.49 24.65 -15.00
C LYS A 58 -1.18 24.35 -16.31
N ASP A 59 -1.94 25.30 -16.82
CA ASP A 59 -2.53 25.21 -18.16
C ASP A 59 -1.44 25.38 -19.22
N ARG A 60 -1.25 24.35 -20.04
CA ARG A 60 -0.24 24.30 -21.11
C ARG A 60 -0.84 24.00 -22.48
N HIS A 61 -2.16 24.15 -22.65
CA HIS A 61 -2.81 23.77 -23.90
C HIS A 61 -2.24 24.55 -25.10
N GLU A 62 -1.94 25.84 -24.93
CA GLU A 62 -1.33 26.69 -25.97
C GLU A 62 0.11 26.25 -26.31
N GLU A 63 0.92 25.97 -25.29
CA GLU A 63 2.32 25.52 -25.46
C GLU A 63 2.40 24.20 -26.24
N LEU A 64 1.43 23.31 -26.00
CA LEU A 64 1.31 22.03 -26.68
C LEU A 64 0.57 22.13 -28.01
N SER A 65 -0.02 23.28 -28.34
CA SER A 65 -0.88 23.45 -29.53
C SER A 65 -2.04 22.43 -29.57
N ILE A 66 -2.61 22.11 -28.40
CA ILE A 66 -3.80 21.26 -28.25
C ILE A 66 -4.99 22.17 -27.98
N SER A 67 -6.14 21.89 -28.59
CA SER A 67 -7.39 22.58 -28.22
C SER A 67 -7.67 22.40 -26.73
N LYS A 68 -8.14 23.46 -26.06
CA LYS A 68 -8.41 23.44 -24.63
C LYS A 68 -9.33 22.28 -24.22
N ASP A 69 -10.37 22.01 -25.00
CA ASP A 69 -11.32 20.93 -24.72
C ASP A 69 -10.65 19.54 -24.70
N TYR A 70 -9.74 19.29 -25.64
CA TYR A 70 -9.00 18.03 -25.69
C TYR A 70 -7.96 17.94 -24.58
N TYR A 71 -7.29 19.06 -24.29
CA TYR A 71 -6.35 19.15 -23.18
C TYR A 71 -7.02 18.82 -21.84
N GLU A 72 -8.15 19.45 -21.54
CA GLU A 72 -8.93 19.18 -20.33
C GLU A 72 -9.42 17.73 -20.29
N THR A 73 -9.85 17.18 -21.43
CA THR A 73 -10.26 15.78 -21.53
C THR A 73 -9.11 14.83 -21.17
N ILE A 74 -7.91 15.04 -21.75
CA ILE A 74 -6.71 14.25 -21.47
C ILE A 74 -6.38 14.32 -19.97
N LEU A 75 -6.35 15.52 -19.39
CA LEU A 75 -6.06 15.70 -17.96
C LEU A 75 -7.12 15.03 -17.07
N ARG A 76 -8.40 15.10 -17.42
CA ARG A 76 -9.48 14.45 -16.67
C ARG A 76 -9.29 12.94 -16.61
N PHE A 77 -9.00 12.31 -17.75
CA PHE A 77 -8.76 10.87 -17.79
C PHE A 77 -7.46 10.49 -17.09
N ALA A 78 -6.40 11.29 -17.22
CA ALA A 78 -5.15 11.07 -16.49
C ALA A 78 -5.37 11.14 -14.97
N ALA A 79 -6.12 12.13 -14.50
CA ALA A 79 -6.48 12.27 -13.09
C ALA A 79 -7.28 11.07 -12.56
N ALA A 80 -8.21 10.53 -13.35
CA ALA A 80 -8.98 9.34 -12.97
C ALA A 80 -8.06 8.13 -12.72
N VAL A 81 -7.13 7.86 -13.65
CA VAL A 81 -6.16 6.76 -13.52
C VAL A 81 -5.23 6.97 -12.33
N ILE A 82 -4.73 8.19 -12.12
CA ILE A 82 -3.87 8.52 -10.96
C ILE A 82 -4.62 8.29 -9.65
N ASN A 83 -5.87 8.75 -9.56
CA ASN A 83 -6.69 8.61 -8.36
C ASN A 83 -7.01 7.15 -8.06
N GLU A 84 -7.39 6.36 -9.06
CA GLU A 84 -7.66 4.93 -8.89
C GLU A 84 -6.42 4.18 -8.39
N ARG A 85 -5.24 4.49 -8.94
CA ARG A 85 -3.99 3.88 -8.47
C ARG A 85 -3.59 4.32 -7.07
N ASN A 86 -3.79 5.58 -6.72
CA ASN A 86 -3.53 6.06 -5.36
C ASN A 86 -4.43 5.35 -4.35
N LYS A 87 -5.71 5.10 -4.69
CA LYS A 87 -6.62 4.30 -3.87
C LYS A 87 -6.13 2.85 -3.73
N LEU A 88 -5.69 2.21 -4.82
CA LEU A 88 -5.14 0.85 -4.77
C LEU A 88 -3.90 0.76 -3.88
N LYS A 89 -2.99 1.73 -3.99
CA LYS A 89 -1.78 1.79 -3.16
C LYS A 89 -2.14 1.96 -1.68
N TYR A 90 -3.04 2.88 -1.36
CA TYR A 90 -3.54 3.07 0.01
C TYR A 90 -4.15 1.77 0.57
N ASN A 91 -4.97 1.08 -0.23
CA ASN A 91 -5.59 -0.19 0.18
C ASN A 91 -4.55 -1.30 0.44
N LEU A 92 -3.49 -1.36 -0.35
CA LEU A 92 -2.39 -2.32 -0.16
C LEU A 92 -1.61 -2.02 1.13
N GLU A 93 -1.18 -0.76 1.31
CA GLU A 93 -0.46 -0.33 2.52
C GLU A 93 -1.32 -0.55 3.78
N MET A 94 -2.63 -0.30 3.70
CA MET A 94 -3.56 -0.58 4.78
C MET A 94 -3.66 -2.07 5.09
N ARG A 95 -3.73 -2.94 4.07
CA ARG A 95 -3.75 -4.40 4.27
C ARG A 95 -2.49 -4.90 4.94
N GLU A 96 -1.31 -4.44 4.51
CA GLU A 96 -0.03 -4.80 5.11
C GLU A 96 0.04 -4.35 6.58
N TRP A 97 -0.45 -3.14 6.87
CA TRP A 97 -0.53 -2.63 8.24
C TRP A 97 -1.46 -3.50 9.12
N ILE A 98 -2.66 -3.83 8.65
CA ILE A 98 -3.61 -4.69 9.38
C ILE A 98 -2.99 -6.07 9.64
N GLN A 99 -2.37 -6.69 8.63
CA GLN A 99 -1.72 -8.00 8.78
C GLN A 99 -0.61 -7.97 9.83
N THR A 100 0.22 -6.92 9.79
CA THR A 100 1.33 -6.75 10.74
C THR A 100 0.79 -6.64 12.17
N ARG A 101 -0.22 -5.78 12.40
CA ARG A 101 -0.86 -5.60 13.71
C ARG A 101 -1.55 -6.87 14.21
N THR A 102 -2.17 -7.62 13.32
CA THR A 102 -2.84 -8.87 13.68
C THR A 102 -1.82 -9.91 14.12
N LYS A 103 -0.72 -10.06 13.38
CA LYS A 103 0.37 -10.96 13.71
C LYS A 103 1.07 -10.60 15.02
N GLU A 104 1.30 -9.30 15.27
CA GLU A 104 1.84 -8.81 16.56
C GLU A 104 0.92 -9.19 17.73
N LYS A 105 -0.39 -9.03 17.55
CA LYS A 105 -1.38 -9.38 18.58
C LYS A 105 -1.42 -10.89 18.85
N GLU A 106 -1.43 -11.70 17.80
CA GLU A 106 -1.40 -13.18 17.93
C GLU A 106 -0.13 -13.66 18.61
N GLN A 107 1.02 -13.09 18.26
CA GLN A 107 2.30 -13.43 18.91
C GLN A 107 2.31 -13.05 20.39
N ARG A 108 1.70 -11.90 20.75
CA ARG A 108 1.59 -11.50 22.15
C ARG A 108 0.69 -12.45 22.93
N LEU A 109 -0.50 -12.77 22.40
CA LEU A 109 -1.42 -13.72 23.02
C LEU A 109 -0.79 -15.12 23.16
N ALA A 110 0.00 -15.56 22.18
CA ALA A 110 0.69 -16.83 22.24
C ALA A 110 1.84 -16.86 23.27
N ARG A 111 2.45 -15.70 23.58
CA ARG A 111 3.43 -15.58 24.68
C ARG A 111 2.74 -15.59 26.02
N GLU A 112 1.72 -14.76 26.20
CA GLU A 112 0.91 -14.69 27.43
C GLU A 112 0.38 -16.10 27.79
N LYS A 113 -0.13 -16.85 26.81
CA LYS A 113 -0.61 -18.22 27.04
C LYS A 113 0.50 -19.20 27.45
N ARG A 114 1.72 -19.06 26.91
CA ARG A 114 2.85 -19.92 27.32
C ARG A 114 3.33 -19.59 28.72
N GLU A 115 3.35 -18.31 29.08
CA GLU A 115 3.69 -17.86 30.43
C GLU A 115 2.66 -18.40 31.45
N GLU A 116 1.36 -18.34 31.13
CA GLU A 116 0.30 -18.95 31.96
C GLU A 116 0.44 -20.48 32.10
N GLU A 117 0.75 -21.19 31.00
CA GLU A 117 0.97 -22.64 31.01
C GLU A 117 2.23 -23.02 31.83
N GLU A 118 3.30 -22.23 31.76
CA GLU A 118 4.52 -22.41 32.56
C GLU A 118 4.27 -22.14 34.05
N GLU A 119 3.55 -21.07 34.40
CA GLU A 119 3.17 -20.75 35.78
C GLU A 119 2.27 -21.83 36.40
N GLN A 120 1.30 -22.36 35.64
CA GLN A 120 0.45 -23.47 36.09
C GLN A 120 1.28 -24.74 36.35
N ALA A 121 2.16 -25.12 35.41
CA ALA A 121 3.02 -26.29 35.58
C ALA A 121 3.94 -26.17 36.80
N GLN A 122 4.42 -24.97 37.10
CA GLN A 122 5.30 -24.70 38.23
C GLN A 122 4.55 -24.74 39.57
N MET A 123 3.30 -24.24 39.63
CA MET A 123 2.43 -24.42 40.79
C MET A 123 2.10 -25.90 41.05
N GLU A 124 1.74 -26.66 40.01
CA GLU A 124 1.47 -28.10 40.14
C GLU A 124 2.69 -28.89 40.65
N GLN A 125 3.91 -28.55 40.19
CA GLN A 125 5.14 -29.15 40.71
C GLN A 125 5.37 -28.83 42.19
N ASN A 126 5.19 -27.57 42.59
CA ASN A 126 5.37 -27.15 43.98
C ASN A 126 4.34 -27.84 44.90
N GLU A 127 3.08 -27.95 44.49
CA GLU A 127 2.04 -28.68 45.26
C GLU A 127 2.38 -30.17 45.42
N GLN A 128 2.89 -30.83 44.37
CA GLN A 128 3.35 -32.22 44.47
C GLN A 128 4.56 -32.37 45.39
N GLN A 129 5.47 -31.39 45.40
CA GLN A 129 6.63 -31.39 46.29
C GLN A 129 6.20 -31.23 47.76
N GLU A 130 5.30 -30.29 48.07
CA GLU A 130 4.76 -30.10 49.41
C GLU A 130 3.99 -31.34 49.92
N GLN A 131 3.21 -32.00 49.06
CA GLN A 131 2.52 -33.24 49.43
C GLN A 131 3.48 -34.40 49.71
N ASN A 132 4.56 -34.52 48.94
CA ASN A 132 5.59 -35.53 49.20
C ASN A 132 6.34 -35.24 50.51
N GLU A 133 6.67 -33.98 50.81
CA GLU A 133 7.34 -33.62 52.07
C GLU A 133 6.46 -33.88 53.31
N GLN A 134 5.13 -33.65 53.21
CA GLN A 134 4.20 -33.97 54.30
C GLN A 134 3.99 -35.48 54.52
N GLN A 135 4.34 -36.35 53.57
CA GLN A 135 4.26 -37.80 53.71
C GLN A 135 5.50 -38.44 54.35
N VAL A 136 6.60 -37.72 54.53
CA VAL A 136 7.86 -38.30 55.06
C VAL A 136 7.92 -38.39 56.59
N ASP A 137 6.98 -37.79 57.34
CA ASP A 137 6.87 -38.06 58.79
C ASP A 137 5.75 -39.07 59.08
N PRO A 138 6.14 -40.31 59.38
CA PRO A 138 6.04 -40.72 60.76
C PRO A 138 7.36 -41.32 61.23
N VAL A 139 8.02 -40.64 62.16
CA VAL A 139 9.01 -41.24 63.06
C VAL A 139 8.32 -42.34 63.87
N PRO A 140 8.67 -43.63 63.74
CA PRO A 140 8.45 -44.57 64.81
C PRO A 140 9.67 -44.45 65.73
N GLU A 141 9.57 -43.58 66.73
CA GLU A 141 10.27 -43.87 67.98
C GLU A 141 9.65 -45.17 68.48
N GLN A 142 10.44 -46.24 68.57
CA GLN A 142 10.60 -46.98 69.83
C GLN A 142 11.44 -48.27 69.68
N ASN A 143 12.34 -48.38 70.66
CA ASN A 143 12.99 -49.54 71.28
C ASN A 143 14.15 -50.23 70.56
#